data_AF-A0A1F4DKT9-F1
#
_entry.id   AF-A0A1F4DKT9-F1
#
_cell.length_a   1.000
_cell.length_b   1.000
_cell.length_c   1.000
_cell.angle_alpha   90.00
_cell.angle_beta   90.00
_cell.angle_gamma   90.00
#
_symmetry.space_group_name_H-M   'P 1'
#
loop_
_entity.id
_entity.type
_entity.pdbx_description
1 polymer ?
#
loop_
_entity_poly.entity_id
_entity_poly.type
_entity_poly.pdbx_seq_one_letter_code
_entity_poly.pdbx_strand_id
1 'polypeptide(L)'
;MKSIALCRNPDLKHHVTQGAAWLAQSAGGVNTAALAYAAFEFRLAIERLGLHYWAELLSRKLEEKDLRDLASFKRIENRIYDLGGHQKEIDGHFEFMRVVLGLLKIERKLPTPKLGELSSHWHQCSELCHIGWSLVAGDPQLAAESYTALKTIEALLNEQVADLVTWPRISDSSFADLRTRYVAGLANASDVQRYFEERGAWAKVEYNDDRPSEFVGEPIPPMPKSEAS
;
A
#
# COMPACT_ATOMS: atom_id res chain seq x y z
N MET A 1 13.63 0.86 -25.38
CA MET A 1 12.42 0.27 -24.79
C MET A 1 12.75 -0.17 -23.38
N LYS A 2 12.04 0.34 -22.36
CA LYS A 2 12.34 0.05 -20.96
C LYS A 2 11.38 -1.01 -20.41
N SER A 3 11.92 -2.02 -19.72
CA SER A 3 11.13 -3.02 -19.00
C SER A 3 10.73 -2.48 -17.63
N ILE A 4 9.44 -2.59 -17.31
CA ILE A 4 8.91 -2.23 -15.99
C ILE A 4 8.60 -3.52 -15.23
N ALA A 5 9.13 -3.65 -14.01
CA ALA A 5 8.84 -4.79 -13.15
C ALA A 5 7.81 -4.42 -12.08
N LEU A 6 6.77 -5.25 -11.93
CA LEU A 6 5.89 -5.32 -10.76
C LEU A 6 6.38 -6.50 -9.90
N CYS A 7 6.73 -6.28 -8.65
CA CYS A 7 7.16 -7.35 -7.74
C CYS A 7 5.97 -7.80 -6.90
N ARG A 8 5.67 -9.09 -6.74
CA ARG A 8 4.62 -9.48 -5.77
C ARG A 8 5.18 -9.47 -4.34
N ASN A 9 4.68 -8.59 -3.47
CA ASN A 9 5.05 -8.54 -2.05
C ASN A 9 4.30 -9.64 -1.23
N PRO A 10 4.76 -9.99 -0.01
CA PRO A 10 4.22 -11.11 0.78
C PRO A 10 2.73 -10.94 1.07
N ASP A 11 2.03 -12.04 1.32
CA ASP A 11 0.58 -12.08 1.48
C ASP A 11 0.06 -11.08 2.54
N LEU A 12 -0.34 -9.89 2.06
CA LEU A 12 -0.93 -8.82 2.87
C LEU A 12 -2.34 -9.21 3.36
N LYS A 13 -2.97 -10.21 2.73
CA LYS A 13 -4.30 -10.67 3.12
C LYS A 13 -4.26 -11.63 4.30
N HIS A 14 -3.12 -12.24 4.60
CA HIS A 14 -3.00 -13.25 5.65
C HIS A 14 -3.57 -12.78 6.99
N HIS A 15 -3.04 -11.68 7.54
CA HIS A 15 -3.48 -11.15 8.83
C HIS A 15 -4.89 -10.57 8.79
N VAL A 16 -5.33 -10.02 7.65
CA VAL A 16 -6.73 -9.59 7.48
C VAL A 16 -7.67 -10.80 7.57
N THR A 17 -7.28 -11.93 6.95
CA THR A 17 -8.06 -13.17 6.94
C THR A 17 -8.10 -13.82 8.33
N GLN A 18 -6.96 -13.87 9.04
CA GLN A 18 -6.91 -14.37 10.41
C GLN A 18 -7.73 -13.49 11.37
N GLY A 19 -7.58 -12.17 11.27
CA GLY A 19 -8.35 -11.24 12.09
C GLY A 19 -9.86 -11.33 11.86
N ALA A 20 -10.29 -11.45 10.60
CA ALA A 20 -11.68 -11.69 10.23
C ALA A 20 -12.22 -13.00 10.83
N ALA A 21 -11.43 -14.08 10.80
CA ALA A 21 -11.80 -15.37 11.38
C ALA A 21 -11.96 -15.30 12.90
N TRP A 22 -11.07 -14.59 13.60
CA TRP A 22 -11.21 -14.34 15.03
C TRP A 22 -12.42 -13.47 15.35
N LEU A 23 -12.64 -12.40 14.57
CA LEU A 23 -13.77 -11.50 14.76
C LEU A 23 -15.10 -12.24 14.57
N ALA A 24 -15.20 -13.14 13.60
CA ALA A 24 -16.38 -13.99 13.41
C ALA A 24 -16.64 -14.91 14.61
N GLN A 25 -15.59 -15.44 15.24
CA GLN A 25 -15.68 -16.26 16.45
C GLN A 25 -16.06 -15.48 17.72
N SER A 26 -15.97 -14.14 17.68
CA SER A 26 -16.37 -13.30 18.82
C SER A 26 -17.87 -13.34 19.12
N ALA A 27 -18.68 -13.84 18.18
CA ALA A 27 -20.15 -13.89 18.28
C ALA A 27 -20.78 -12.52 18.60
N GLY A 28 -20.36 -11.46 17.91
CA GLY A 28 -20.85 -10.10 18.13
C GLY A 28 -20.26 -9.42 19.37
N GLY A 29 -19.09 -9.89 19.84
CA GLY A 29 -18.36 -9.32 20.97
C GLY A 29 -18.52 -10.06 22.29
N VAL A 30 -19.32 -11.13 22.34
CA VAL A 30 -19.50 -11.95 23.55
C VAL A 30 -18.19 -12.63 23.98
N ASN A 31 -17.41 -13.13 23.03
CA ASN A 31 -16.10 -13.72 23.30
C ASN A 31 -15.01 -12.66 23.15
N THR A 32 -14.66 -12.03 24.27
CA THR A 32 -13.67 -10.94 24.33
C THR A 32 -12.25 -11.39 24.03
N ALA A 33 -11.89 -12.65 24.28
CA ALA A 33 -10.60 -13.20 23.88
C ALA A 33 -10.45 -13.20 22.35
N ALA A 34 -11.52 -13.59 21.64
CA ALA A 34 -11.53 -13.54 20.17
C ALA A 34 -11.43 -12.10 19.64
N LEU A 35 -11.99 -11.10 20.33
CA LEU A 35 -11.79 -9.69 19.99
C LEU A 35 -10.33 -9.25 20.15
N ALA A 36 -9.64 -9.67 21.22
CA ALA A 36 -8.24 -9.35 21.43
C ALA A 36 -7.33 -9.97 20.35
N TYR A 37 -7.58 -11.21 19.94
CA TYR A 37 -6.86 -11.85 18.83
C TYR A 37 -7.17 -11.19 17.48
N ALA A 38 -8.42 -10.81 17.21
CA ALA A 38 -8.77 -10.06 16.00
C ALA A 38 -8.03 -8.71 15.95
N ALA A 39 -8.00 -7.97 17.07
CA ALA A 39 -7.26 -6.72 17.19
C ALA A 39 -5.75 -6.91 16.96
N PHE A 40 -5.16 -7.97 17.51
CA PHE A 40 -3.75 -8.31 17.29
C PHE A 40 -3.45 -8.55 15.80
N GLU A 41 -4.25 -9.36 15.12
CA GLU A 41 -4.08 -9.65 13.69
C GLU A 41 -4.26 -8.40 12.82
N PHE A 42 -5.29 -7.60 13.08
CA PHE A 42 -5.48 -6.34 12.34
C PHE A 42 -4.36 -5.33 12.61
N ARG A 43 -3.77 -5.28 13.82
CA ARG A 43 -2.57 -4.48 14.08
C ARG A 43 -1.41 -4.88 13.17
N LEU A 44 -1.14 -6.18 13.05
CA LEU A 44 -0.10 -6.72 12.18
C LEU A 44 -0.40 -6.44 10.69
N ALA A 45 -1.66 -6.52 10.29
CA ALA A 45 -2.08 -6.16 8.94
C ALA A 45 -1.77 -4.69 8.62
N ILE A 46 -2.09 -3.76 9.54
CA ILE A 46 -1.77 -2.32 9.40
C ILE A 46 -0.26 -2.10 9.31
N GLU A 47 0.53 -2.78 10.16
CA GLU A 47 2.00 -2.68 10.12
C GLU A 47 2.58 -3.15 8.78
N ARG A 48 2.13 -4.30 8.28
CA ARG A 48 2.56 -4.81 6.97
C ARG A 48 2.14 -3.90 5.82
N LEU A 49 0.95 -3.33 5.91
CA LEU A 49 0.45 -2.39 4.91
C LEU A 49 1.29 -1.09 4.92
N GLY A 50 1.63 -0.56 6.10
CA GLY A 50 2.55 0.56 6.24
C GLY A 50 3.93 0.27 5.64
N LEU A 51 4.50 -0.91 5.92
CA LEU A 51 5.76 -1.34 5.31
C LEU A 51 5.69 -1.42 3.79
N HIS A 52 4.56 -1.89 3.25
CA HIS A 52 4.34 -1.93 1.82
C HIS A 52 4.39 -0.51 1.23
N TYR A 53 3.59 0.43 1.74
CA TYR A 53 3.58 1.81 1.22
C TYR A 53 4.93 2.50 1.34
N TRP A 54 5.62 2.31 2.46
CA TRP A 54 6.96 2.82 2.64
C TRP A 54 7.94 2.28 1.58
N ALA A 55 7.91 0.97 1.33
CA ALA A 55 8.77 0.34 0.33
C ALA A 55 8.45 0.82 -1.10
N GLU A 56 7.20 1.17 -1.40
CA GLU A 56 6.81 1.73 -2.69
C GLU A 56 7.33 3.16 -2.90
N LEU A 57 7.28 3.98 -1.85
CA LEU A 57 7.85 5.33 -1.88
C LEU A 57 9.38 5.30 -1.94
N LEU A 58 10.00 4.26 -1.38
CA LEU A 58 11.44 4.03 -1.47
C LEU A 58 11.84 3.78 -2.93
N SER A 59 12.28 4.83 -3.60
CA SER A 59 12.58 4.84 -5.05
C SER A 59 13.91 4.17 -5.41
N ARG A 60 14.37 3.25 -4.57
CA ARG A 60 15.63 2.52 -4.69
C ARG A 60 15.49 1.11 -4.11
N LYS A 61 16.50 0.27 -4.33
CA LYS A 61 16.55 -1.05 -3.68
C LYS A 61 16.64 -0.87 -2.16
N LEU A 62 15.91 -1.74 -1.46
CA LEU A 62 15.99 -1.94 -0.02
C LEU A 62 17.41 -2.32 0.38
N GLU A 63 17.97 -1.62 1.36
CA GLU A 63 19.22 -1.95 2.01
C GLU A 63 18.95 -2.38 3.46
N GLU A 64 19.83 -3.20 4.04
CA GLU A 64 19.65 -3.71 5.40
C GLU A 64 19.52 -2.58 6.44
N LYS A 65 20.21 -1.46 6.23
CA LYS A 65 20.11 -0.27 7.09
C LYS A 65 18.68 0.30 7.15
N ASP A 66 17.92 0.17 6.06
CA ASP A 66 16.57 0.70 5.96
C ASP A 66 15.59 -0.06 6.86
N LEU A 67 15.89 -1.34 7.14
CA LEU A 67 15.07 -2.20 7.97
C LEU A 67 15.30 -1.96 9.47
N ARG A 68 16.50 -1.52 9.86
CA ARG A 68 16.86 -1.29 11.27
C ARG A 68 16.04 -0.18 11.92
N ASP A 69 15.53 0.75 11.10
CA ASP A 69 14.77 1.90 11.56
C ASP A 69 13.25 1.65 11.68
N LEU A 70 12.74 0.46 11.33
CA LEU A 70 11.29 0.18 11.23
C LEU A 70 10.70 -0.59 12.42
N ALA A 71 11.33 -0.51 13.59
CA ALA A 71 10.97 -1.30 14.77
C ALA A 71 9.56 -1.04 15.35
N SER A 72 8.83 -0.04 14.86
CA SER A 72 7.45 0.22 15.25
C SER A 72 6.64 0.88 14.13
N PHE A 73 5.32 0.77 14.20
CA PHE A 73 4.43 1.46 13.25
C PHE A 73 4.68 2.96 13.19
N LYS A 74 4.91 3.62 14.34
CA LYS A 74 5.22 5.06 14.37
C LYS A 74 6.51 5.42 13.61
N ARG A 75 7.52 4.56 13.65
CA ARG A 75 8.72 4.78 12.84
C ARG A 75 8.45 4.57 11.36
N ILE A 76 7.66 3.57 11.00
CA ILE A 76 7.22 3.33 9.61
C ILE A 76 6.45 4.55 9.10
N GLU A 77 5.46 5.02 9.85
CA GLU A 77 4.64 6.20 9.54
C GLU A 77 5.52 7.45 9.34
N ASN A 78 6.42 7.75 10.27
CA ASN A 78 7.35 8.88 10.13
C ASN A 78 8.18 8.78 8.85
N ARG A 79 8.66 7.57 8.52
CA ARG A 79 9.44 7.35 7.31
C ARG A 79 8.64 7.50 6.03
N ILE A 80 7.36 7.18 6.05
CA ILE A 80 6.45 7.48 4.94
C ILE A 80 6.32 9.00 4.78
N TYR A 81 6.11 9.73 5.86
CA TYR A 81 6.05 11.20 5.82
C TYR A 81 7.37 11.84 5.34
N ASP A 82 8.52 11.30 5.77
CA ASP A 82 9.84 11.80 5.35
C ASP A 82 10.10 11.59 3.84
N LEU A 83 9.60 10.49 3.27
CA LEU A 83 9.81 10.16 1.86
C LEU A 83 8.75 10.76 0.94
N GLY A 84 7.48 10.67 1.34
CA GLY A 84 6.32 11.03 0.54
C GLY A 84 5.78 12.43 0.81
N GLY A 85 6.26 13.15 1.82
CA GLY A 85 5.69 14.41 2.27
C GLY A 85 4.42 14.21 3.12
N HIS A 86 3.59 15.25 3.25
CA HIS A 86 2.31 15.12 3.96
C HIS A 86 1.29 14.35 3.12
N GLN A 87 0.10 14.13 3.67
CA GLN A 87 -0.95 13.32 3.02
C GLN A 87 -1.23 13.80 1.59
N LYS A 88 -1.21 15.12 1.34
CA LYS A 88 -1.43 15.68 -0.01
C LYS A 88 -0.38 15.22 -1.02
N GLU A 89 0.90 15.22 -0.64
CA GLU A 89 1.99 14.79 -1.51
C GLU A 89 1.94 13.27 -1.73
N ILE A 90 1.62 12.51 -0.68
CA ILE A 90 1.40 11.06 -0.76
C ILE A 90 0.26 10.75 -1.73
N ASP A 91 -0.88 11.46 -1.64
CA ASP A 91 -1.99 11.32 -2.58
C ASP A 91 -1.52 11.56 -4.03
N GLY A 92 -0.69 12.59 -4.24
CA GLY A 92 -0.08 12.89 -5.53
C GLY A 92 0.82 11.78 -6.07
N HIS A 93 1.61 11.13 -5.20
CA HIS A 93 2.43 9.99 -5.59
C HIS A 93 1.57 8.79 -6.06
N PHE A 94 0.49 8.49 -5.34
CA PHE A 94 -0.41 7.40 -5.70
C PHE A 94 -1.20 7.71 -6.98
N GLU A 95 -1.63 8.96 -7.17
CA GLU A 95 -2.30 9.39 -8.39
C GLU A 95 -1.37 9.33 -9.60
N PHE A 96 -0.13 9.80 -9.47
CA PHE A 96 0.89 9.64 -10.51
C PHE A 96 1.02 8.17 -10.94
N MET A 97 1.06 7.24 -9.99
CA MET A 97 1.16 5.82 -10.29
C MET A 97 -0.10 5.24 -10.92
N ARG A 98 -1.30 5.73 -10.59
CA ARG A 98 -2.53 5.36 -11.31
C ARG A 98 -2.49 5.79 -12.76
N VAL A 99 -1.98 6.99 -13.06
CA VAL A 99 -1.78 7.45 -14.44
C VAL A 99 -0.85 6.49 -15.18
N VAL A 100 0.28 6.11 -14.57
CA VAL A 100 1.23 5.15 -15.16
C VAL A 100 0.57 3.80 -15.46
N LEU A 101 -0.18 3.25 -14.50
CA LEU A 101 -0.89 1.98 -14.68
C LEU A 101 -1.97 2.09 -15.77
N GLY A 102 -2.70 3.21 -15.80
CA GLY A 102 -3.73 3.48 -16.82
C GLY A 102 -3.15 3.57 -18.23
N LEU A 103 -2.00 4.22 -18.40
CA LEU A 103 -1.31 4.31 -19.69
C LEU A 103 -0.86 2.93 -20.21
N LEU A 104 -0.47 2.03 -19.31
CA LEU A 104 -0.12 0.65 -19.62
C LEU A 104 -1.36 -0.28 -19.66
N LYS A 105 -2.57 0.25 -19.49
CA LYS A 105 -3.82 -0.52 -19.37
C LYS A 105 -3.74 -1.68 -18.37
N ILE A 106 -3.08 -1.45 -17.25
CA ILE A 106 -3.00 -2.40 -16.14
C ILE A 106 -4.19 -2.15 -15.21
N GLU A 107 -5.23 -2.97 -15.32
CA GLU A 107 -6.46 -2.88 -14.53
C GLU A 107 -6.22 -3.40 -13.10
N ARG A 108 -5.59 -2.57 -12.25
CA ARG A 108 -5.32 -2.88 -10.84
C ARG A 108 -5.70 -1.71 -9.95
N LYS A 109 -6.24 -2.02 -8.77
CA LYS A 109 -6.57 -1.00 -7.77
C LYS A 109 -5.29 -0.57 -7.04
N LEU A 110 -5.07 0.73 -7.00
CA LEU A 110 -4.01 1.36 -6.21
C LEU A 110 -4.64 2.37 -5.24
N PRO A 111 -5.17 1.90 -4.10
CA PRO A 111 -5.80 2.78 -3.13
C PRO A 111 -4.76 3.71 -2.49
N THR A 112 -5.14 4.97 -2.28
CA THR A 112 -4.31 5.91 -1.52
C THR A 112 -4.31 5.51 -0.05
N PRO A 113 -3.14 5.46 0.61
CA PRO A 113 -3.06 5.20 2.04
C PRO A 113 -3.61 6.39 2.81
N LYS A 114 -4.58 6.16 3.69
CA LYS A 114 -5.04 7.17 4.65
C LYS A 114 -4.26 7.02 5.95
N LEU A 115 -3.06 7.58 6.02
CA LEU A 115 -2.12 7.30 7.12
C LEU A 115 -2.66 7.69 8.50
N GLY A 116 -3.37 8.81 8.59
CA GLY A 116 -4.00 9.23 9.84
C GLY A 116 -5.06 8.24 10.34
N GLU A 117 -5.87 7.70 9.42
CA GLU A 117 -6.88 6.68 9.73
C GLU A 117 -6.21 5.35 10.13
N LEU A 118 -5.18 4.92 9.39
CA LEU A 118 -4.39 3.73 9.72
C LEU A 118 -3.69 3.85 11.08
N SER A 119 -3.13 5.02 11.41
CA SER A 119 -2.53 5.28 12.73
C SER A 119 -3.57 5.20 13.84
N SER A 120 -4.75 5.80 13.65
CA SER A 120 -5.85 5.74 14.61
C SER A 120 -6.26 4.29 14.87
N HIS A 121 -6.45 3.51 13.81
CA HIS A 121 -6.80 2.10 13.91
C HIS A 121 -5.69 1.23 14.50
N TRP A 122 -4.42 1.53 14.21
CA TRP A 122 -3.29 0.84 14.82
C TRP A 122 -3.29 1.02 16.34
N HIS A 123 -3.51 2.26 16.82
CA HIS A 123 -3.62 2.54 18.25
C HIS A 123 -4.80 1.82 18.87
N GLN A 124 -5.98 1.88 18.24
CA GLN A 124 -7.18 1.20 18.71
C GLN A 124 -6.97 -0.32 18.83
N CYS A 125 -6.39 -0.95 17.81
CA CYS A 125 -6.02 -2.36 17.85
C CYS A 125 -5.00 -2.65 18.97
N SER A 126 -3.98 -1.79 19.12
CA SER A 126 -2.94 -1.93 20.13
C SER A 126 -3.50 -1.81 21.56
N GLU A 127 -4.45 -0.91 21.79
CA GLU A 127 -5.14 -0.79 23.07
C GLU A 127 -5.94 -2.06 23.37
N LEU A 128 -6.72 -2.56 22.42
CA LEU A 128 -7.53 -3.77 22.60
C LEU A 128 -6.70 -5.03 22.88
N CYS A 129 -5.52 -5.18 22.28
CA CYS A 129 -4.71 -6.40 22.45
C CYS A 129 -3.68 -6.35 23.59
N HIS A 130 -3.26 -5.17 24.09
CA HIS A 130 -2.29 -5.08 25.20
C HIS A 130 -2.87 -4.56 26.52
N ILE A 131 -3.81 -3.62 26.46
CA ILE A 131 -4.44 -3.04 27.65
C ILE A 131 -5.78 -3.74 27.88
N GLY A 132 -6.58 -3.84 26.83
CA GLY A 132 -7.84 -4.59 26.79
C GLY A 132 -8.84 -4.18 27.86
N TRP A 133 -8.77 -2.96 28.41
CA TRP A 133 -9.61 -2.57 29.55
C TRP A 133 -11.10 -2.71 29.23
N SER A 134 -11.51 -2.32 28.02
CA SER A 134 -12.89 -2.45 27.54
C SER A 134 -13.34 -3.91 27.41
N LEU A 135 -12.39 -4.82 27.21
CA LEU A 135 -12.62 -6.27 27.11
C LEU A 135 -12.66 -6.94 28.49
N VAL A 136 -11.88 -6.43 29.45
CA VAL A 136 -11.74 -7.00 30.80
C VAL A 136 -12.79 -6.43 31.77
N ALA A 137 -13.33 -5.24 31.52
CA ALA A 137 -14.36 -4.61 32.35
C ALA A 137 -15.65 -5.45 32.48
N GLY A 138 -15.88 -6.40 31.55
CA GLY A 138 -17.07 -7.25 31.56
C GLY A 138 -18.36 -6.53 31.17
N ASP A 139 -18.26 -5.32 30.62
CA ASP A 139 -19.39 -4.54 30.11
C ASP A 139 -19.75 -5.00 28.69
N PRO A 140 -20.96 -5.58 28.48
CA PRO A 140 -21.40 -6.04 27.17
C PRO A 140 -21.49 -4.92 26.12
N GLN A 141 -21.78 -3.69 26.53
CA GLN A 141 -21.86 -2.55 25.62
C GLN A 141 -20.47 -2.19 25.08
N LEU A 142 -19.47 -2.10 25.97
CA LEU A 142 -18.08 -1.84 25.56
C LEU A 142 -17.53 -2.93 24.64
N ALA A 143 -17.90 -4.19 24.89
CA ALA A 143 -17.53 -5.30 24.03
C ALA A 143 -18.19 -5.21 22.63
N ALA A 144 -19.46 -4.83 22.56
CA ALA A 144 -20.17 -4.61 21.29
C ALA A 144 -19.63 -3.40 20.50
N GLU A 145 -19.25 -2.33 21.20
CA GLU A 145 -18.58 -1.16 20.60
C GLU A 145 -17.21 -1.56 20.03
N SER A 146 -16.43 -2.34 20.79
CA SER A 146 -15.14 -2.88 20.33
C SER A 146 -15.30 -3.80 19.10
N TYR A 147 -16.33 -4.65 19.08
CA TYR A 147 -16.66 -5.47 17.91
C TYR A 147 -16.97 -4.62 16.67
N THR A 148 -17.81 -3.59 16.84
CA THR A 148 -18.17 -2.66 15.75
C THR A 148 -16.96 -1.93 15.21
N ALA A 149 -16.07 -1.45 16.08
CA ALA A 149 -14.83 -0.81 15.67
C ALA A 149 -13.92 -1.76 14.87
N LEU A 150 -13.75 -3.00 15.32
CA LEU A 150 -12.97 -4.00 14.60
C LEU A 150 -13.61 -4.38 13.25
N LYS A 151 -14.95 -4.32 13.12
CA LYS A 151 -15.63 -4.47 11.82
C LYS A 151 -15.33 -3.33 10.86
N THR A 152 -15.27 -2.09 11.34
CA THR A 152 -14.85 -0.94 10.53
C THR A 152 -13.40 -1.12 10.05
N ILE A 153 -12.50 -1.55 10.93
CA ILE A 153 -11.10 -1.80 10.60
C ILE A 153 -10.98 -2.94 9.58
N GLU A 154 -11.72 -4.04 9.75
CA GLU A 154 -11.78 -5.15 8.80
C GLU A 154 -12.18 -4.68 7.40
N ALA A 155 -13.22 -3.84 7.30
CA ALA A 155 -13.71 -3.33 6.02
C ALA A 155 -12.66 -2.46 5.30
N LEU A 156 -12.04 -1.52 6.03
CA LEU A 156 -10.96 -0.69 5.50
C LEU A 156 -9.78 -1.56 5.04
N LEU A 157 -9.32 -2.49 5.87
CA LEU A 157 -8.18 -3.34 5.54
C LEU A 157 -8.47 -4.20 4.31
N ASN A 158 -9.66 -4.82 4.22
CA ASN A 158 -10.07 -5.57 3.04
C ASN A 158 -10.02 -4.73 1.76
N GLU A 159 -10.50 -3.49 1.81
CA GLU A 159 -10.41 -2.57 0.66
C GLU A 159 -8.95 -2.32 0.25
N GLN A 160 -8.07 -2.10 1.24
CA GLN A 160 -6.66 -1.75 1.00
C GLN A 160 -5.82 -2.94 0.52
N VAL A 161 -6.15 -4.18 0.93
CA VAL A 161 -5.36 -5.39 0.59
C VAL A 161 -5.93 -6.23 -0.55
N ALA A 162 -7.18 -5.98 -0.99
CA ALA A 162 -7.90 -6.85 -1.93
C ALA A 162 -7.14 -7.12 -3.24
N ASP A 163 -6.39 -6.15 -3.76
CA ASP A 163 -5.64 -6.29 -5.01
C ASP A 163 -4.38 -5.41 -5.03
N LEU A 164 -3.73 -5.24 -3.88
CA LEU A 164 -2.58 -4.35 -3.78
C LEU A 164 -1.43 -4.89 -4.64
N VAL A 165 -1.07 -4.13 -5.68
CA VAL A 165 0.08 -4.40 -6.55
C VAL A 165 1.16 -3.39 -6.22
N THR A 166 2.41 -3.86 -6.15
CA THR A 166 3.56 -2.97 -6.00
C THR A 166 3.66 -2.02 -7.19
N TRP A 167 4.35 -0.91 -7.03
CA TRP A 167 4.56 0.03 -8.10
C TRP A 167 5.51 -0.55 -9.16
N PRO A 168 5.26 -0.23 -10.44
CA PRO A 168 6.27 -0.21 -11.48
C PRO A 168 7.63 0.31 -10.99
N ARG A 169 8.64 -0.56 -10.90
CA ARG A 169 10.01 -0.12 -10.60
C ARG A 169 10.66 0.42 -11.86
N ILE A 170 10.84 1.74 -11.90
CA ILE A 170 11.50 2.46 -13.01
C ILE A 170 12.72 3.21 -12.46
N SER A 171 13.91 2.67 -12.67
CA SER A 171 15.18 3.21 -12.15
C SER A 171 15.75 4.37 -12.99
N ASP A 172 14.90 5.19 -13.61
CA ASP A 172 15.31 6.31 -14.45
C ASP A 172 15.22 7.64 -13.67
N SER A 173 16.31 8.39 -13.61
CA SER A 173 16.35 9.71 -12.98
C SER A 173 15.35 10.70 -13.60
N SER A 174 15.12 10.62 -14.91
CA SER A 174 14.13 11.46 -15.59
C SER A 174 12.68 11.09 -15.25
N PHE A 175 12.42 9.81 -14.90
CA PHE A 175 11.12 9.39 -14.37
C PHE A 175 10.92 9.89 -12.94
N ALA A 176 11.96 9.82 -12.12
CA ALA A 176 11.92 10.33 -10.76
C ALA A 176 11.65 11.85 -10.74
N ASP A 177 12.31 12.62 -11.60
CA ASP A 177 12.05 14.06 -11.78
C ASP A 177 10.60 14.32 -12.22
N LEU A 178 10.12 13.59 -13.22
CA LEU A 178 8.75 13.73 -13.72
C LEU A 178 7.71 13.50 -12.60
N ARG A 179 7.91 12.49 -11.76
CA ARG A 179 7.06 12.23 -10.60
C ARG A 179 7.10 13.40 -9.61
N THR A 180 8.29 13.90 -9.27
CA THR A 180 8.43 15.05 -8.37
C THR A 180 7.71 16.29 -8.91
N ARG A 181 7.86 16.59 -10.22
CA ARG A 181 7.13 17.69 -10.86
C ARG A 181 5.62 17.47 -10.86
N TYR A 182 5.15 16.25 -11.10
CA TYR A 182 3.72 15.91 -11.05
C TYR A 182 3.13 16.14 -9.65
N VAL A 183 3.79 15.64 -8.60
CA VAL A 183 3.36 15.82 -7.21
C VAL A 183 3.34 17.29 -6.81
N ALA A 184 4.28 18.09 -7.31
CA ALA A 184 4.32 19.53 -7.10
C ALA A 184 3.29 20.32 -7.95
N GLY A 185 2.53 19.67 -8.83
CA GLY A 185 1.59 20.32 -9.75
C GLY A 185 2.25 21.04 -10.94
N LEU A 186 3.52 20.76 -11.19
CA LEU A 186 4.33 21.32 -12.30
C LEU A 186 4.36 20.41 -13.54
N ALA A 187 3.75 19.23 -13.46
CA ALA A 187 3.52 18.32 -14.57
C ALA A 187 2.13 17.70 -14.45
N ASN A 188 1.56 17.21 -15.55
CA ASN A 188 0.25 16.59 -15.61
C ASN A 188 0.28 15.22 -16.31
N ALA A 189 -0.88 14.59 -16.46
CA ALA A 189 -0.98 13.26 -17.06
C ALA A 189 -0.46 13.20 -18.52
N SER A 190 -0.61 14.28 -19.29
CA SER A 190 -0.09 14.36 -20.66
C SER A 190 1.44 14.40 -20.70
N ASP A 191 2.10 14.97 -19.69
CA ASP A 191 3.57 14.91 -19.58
C ASP A 191 4.04 13.47 -19.29
N VAL A 192 3.29 12.73 -18.46
CA VAL A 192 3.55 11.31 -18.20
C VAL A 192 3.36 10.47 -19.45
N GLN A 193 2.30 10.70 -20.21
CA GLN A 193 2.05 10.04 -21.48
C GLN A 193 3.20 10.29 -22.48
N ARG A 194 3.57 11.56 -22.69
CA ARG A 194 4.66 11.94 -23.59
C ARG A 194 5.97 11.26 -23.22
N TYR A 195 6.30 11.22 -21.93
CA TYR A 195 7.49 10.55 -21.44
C TYR A 195 7.57 9.08 -21.89
N PHE A 196 6.45 8.36 -21.81
CA PHE A 196 6.36 6.95 -22.23
C PHE A 196 6.35 6.79 -23.75
N GLU A 197 5.62 7.64 -24.48
CA GLU A 197 5.57 7.64 -25.94
C GLU A 197 6.93 7.96 -26.57
N GLU A 198 7.76 8.79 -25.97
CA GLU A 198 9.12 9.08 -26.48
C GLU A 198 10.08 7.87 -26.35
N ARG A 199 9.88 7.03 -25.32
CA ARG A 199 10.85 5.99 -24.92
C ARG A 199 10.41 4.57 -25.29
N GLY A 200 9.10 4.39 -25.43
CA GLY A 200 8.43 3.10 -25.44
C GLY A 200 8.56 2.36 -24.11
N ALA A 201 7.47 1.71 -23.68
CA ALA A 201 7.41 0.98 -22.42
C ALA A 201 6.54 -0.27 -22.51
N TRP A 202 6.85 -1.24 -21.65
CA TRP A 202 6.05 -2.42 -21.40
C TRP A 202 6.27 -2.87 -19.96
N ALA A 203 5.31 -3.61 -19.40
CA ALA A 203 5.40 -4.11 -18.04
C ALA A 203 5.40 -5.64 -17.99
N LYS A 204 6.09 -6.16 -16.96
CA LYS A 204 6.05 -7.56 -16.56
C LYS A 204 5.88 -7.70 -15.06
N VAL A 205 5.30 -8.81 -14.63
CA VAL A 205 5.30 -9.25 -13.24
C VAL A 205 6.53 -10.13 -13.02
N GLU A 206 7.29 -9.82 -11.97
CA GLU A 206 8.39 -10.64 -11.47
C GLU A 206 7.93 -11.35 -10.19
N TYR A 207 8.11 -12.67 -10.17
CA TYR A 207 7.77 -13.51 -9.04
C TYR A 207 9.01 -13.84 -8.22
N ASN A 208 8.87 -13.88 -6.90
CA ASN A 208 9.97 -14.19 -5.96
C ASN A 208 10.14 -15.71 -5.72
N ASP A 209 9.44 -16.56 -6.47
CA ASP A 209 9.36 -18.02 -6.30
C ASP A 209 9.80 -18.77 -7.58
N ASP A 210 10.80 -18.22 -8.27
CA ASP A 210 11.40 -18.75 -9.52
C ASP A 210 10.43 -18.96 -10.70
N ARG A 211 9.16 -18.55 -10.58
CA ARG A 211 8.21 -18.58 -11.69
C ARG A 211 8.66 -17.63 -12.82
N PRO A 212 8.39 -18.01 -14.08
CA PRO A 212 8.72 -17.17 -15.22
C PRO A 212 7.97 -15.84 -15.13
N SER A 213 8.63 -14.76 -15.52
CA SER A 213 7.99 -13.46 -15.61
C SER A 213 6.90 -13.45 -16.67
N GLU A 214 5.84 -12.69 -16.42
CA GLU A 214 4.66 -12.60 -17.29
C GLU A 214 4.45 -11.15 -17.74
N PHE A 215 4.23 -10.93 -19.03
CA PHE A 215 3.86 -9.60 -19.54
C PHE A 215 2.48 -9.20 -19.04
N VAL A 216 2.32 -7.94 -18.67
CA VAL A 216 1.03 -7.40 -18.22
C VAL A 216 0.75 -6.05 -18.84
N GLY A 217 -0.53 -5.78 -19.07
CA GLY A 217 -0.99 -4.57 -19.73
C GLY A 217 -0.68 -4.55 -21.23
N GLU A 218 -0.79 -3.35 -21.82
CA GLU A 218 -0.47 -3.10 -23.21
C GLU A 218 0.84 -2.30 -23.34
N PRO A 219 1.72 -2.67 -24.30
CA PRO A 219 2.94 -1.93 -24.55
C PRO A 219 2.64 -0.58 -25.21
N ILE A 220 3.40 0.44 -24.81
CA ILE A 220 3.43 1.76 -25.45
C ILE A 220 4.61 1.74 -26.42
N PRO A 221 4.39 1.75 -27.75
CA PRO A 221 5.49 1.84 -28.70
C PRO A 221 6.11 3.24 -28.68
N PRO A 222 7.43 3.37 -28.93
CA PRO A 222 8.04 4.68 -29.09
C PRO A 222 7.50 5.37 -30.35
N MET A 223 7.26 6.68 -30.29
CA MET A 223 6.93 7.44 -31.50
C MET A 223 8.04 7.30 -32.54
N PRO A 224 7.71 7.11 -33.81
CA PRO A 224 8.71 7.14 -34.87
C PRO A 224 9.39 8.51 -34.83
N LYS A 225 10.73 8.53 -34.77
CA LYS A 225 11.49 9.77 -34.98
C LYS A 225 11.08 10.26 -36.37
N SER A 226 10.42 11.41 -36.48
CA SER A 226 10.22 12.00 -37.81
C SER A 226 11.61 12.18 -38.39
N GLU A 227 11.90 11.53 -39.51
CA GLU A 227 13.10 11.83 -40.28
C GLU A 227 13.06 13.33 -40.56
N ALA A 228 14.01 14.05 -39.98
CA ALA A 228 14.17 15.47 -40.21
C ALA A 228 14.32 15.65 -41.72
N SER A 229 13.35 16.36 -42.30
CA SER A 229 13.30 16.72 -43.72
C SER A 229 14.47 17.61 -44.09
#